data_AF-A0A1M6B3S6-F1
#
_entry.id   AF-A0A1M6B3S6-F1
#
_cell.length_a   1.000
_cell.length_b   1.000
_cell.length_c   1.000
_cell.angle_alpha   90.00
_cell.angle_beta   90.00
_cell.angle_gamma   90.00
#
_symmetry.space_group_name_H-M   'P 1'
#
loop_
_entity.id
_entity.type
_entity.pdbx_description
1 polymer ?
#
loop_
_entity_poly.entity_id
_entity_poly.type
_entity_poly.pdbx_seq_one_letter_code
_entity_poly.pdbx_strand_id
1 'polypeptide(L)'
;MKTLSEFLEVPEGVIFYFNVSDSKYKILDNKLLVNSVRNPNWSETSVFLDKLLEREIMIPKQFTEDEKVIARNLPEEYEWIVRNKNGDLNLFTTKPIKHEDRWDLSAYGGCVWFCLSGLFQSIQWTDTEPTLIADIYK
;
A
#
# COMPACT_ATOMS: atom_id res chain seq x y z
N MET A 1 -18.35 -7.97 22.60
CA MET A 1 -18.77 -7.44 21.29
C MET A 1 -17.49 -6.99 20.61
N LYS A 2 -17.19 -7.45 19.38
CA LYS A 2 -15.98 -6.99 18.67
C LYS A 2 -16.16 -5.51 18.30
N THR A 3 -15.09 -4.74 18.42
CA THR A 3 -15.03 -3.36 17.90
C THR A 3 -14.95 -3.36 16.37
N LEU A 4 -15.21 -2.23 15.73
CA LEU A 4 -15.07 -2.08 14.28
C LEU A 4 -13.62 -2.31 13.81
N SER A 5 -12.62 -1.92 14.60
CA SER A 5 -11.20 -2.16 14.27
C SER A 5 -10.85 -3.63 14.28
N GLU A 6 -11.31 -4.37 15.30
CA GLU A 6 -11.16 -5.83 15.37
C GLU A 6 -11.96 -6.56 14.29
N PHE A 7 -13.09 -6.00 13.86
CA PHE A 7 -13.94 -6.61 12.84
C PHE A 7 -13.39 -6.43 11.43
N LEU A 8 -12.87 -5.24 11.12
CA LEU A 8 -12.28 -4.94 9.81
C LEU A 8 -10.78 -5.24 9.72
N GLU A 9 -10.16 -5.63 10.84
CA GLU A 9 -8.72 -5.85 10.97
C GLU A 9 -7.89 -4.59 10.59
N VAL A 10 -8.43 -3.41 10.88
CA VAL A 10 -7.78 -2.11 10.64
C VAL A 10 -7.58 -1.39 11.97
N PRO A 11 -6.35 -0.98 12.33
CA PRO A 11 -6.11 -0.23 13.57
C PRO A 11 -6.86 1.10 13.60
N GLU A 12 -7.20 1.55 14.80
CA GLU A 12 -7.89 2.83 14.99
C GLU A 12 -7.04 4.01 14.50
N GLY A 13 -7.68 5.00 13.87
CA GLY A 13 -7.04 6.16 13.27
C GLY A 13 -6.33 5.92 11.93
N VAL A 14 -6.12 4.67 11.51
CA VAL A 14 -5.52 4.34 10.21
C VAL A 14 -6.48 4.64 9.09
N ILE A 15 -5.99 5.32 8.05
CA ILE A 15 -6.74 5.58 6.83
C ILE A 15 -6.70 4.32 5.96
N PHE A 16 -7.84 3.95 5.38
CA PHE A 16 -7.96 2.85 4.44
C PHE A 16 -8.97 3.18 3.33
N TYR A 17 -9.01 2.33 2.31
CA TYR A 17 -9.94 2.42 1.18
C TYR A 17 -10.64 1.08 0.99
N PHE A 18 -11.74 1.11 0.24
CA PHE A 18 -12.28 -0.09 -0.39
C PHE A 18 -11.89 -0.06 -1.87
N ASN A 19 -11.51 -1.20 -2.44
CA ASN A 19 -11.00 -1.35 -3.82
C ASN A 19 -11.81 -0.65 -4.94
N VAL A 20 -13.09 -0.34 -4.72
CA VAL A 20 -13.99 0.32 -5.67
C VAL A 20 -14.41 1.74 -5.26
N SER A 21 -13.75 2.35 -4.27
CA SER A 21 -14.15 3.65 -3.72
C SER A 21 -12.99 4.64 -3.72
N ASP A 22 -13.23 5.82 -4.29
CA ASP A 22 -12.33 6.98 -4.15
C ASP A 22 -12.43 7.64 -2.76
N SER A 23 -13.24 7.08 -1.86
CA SER A 23 -13.40 7.60 -0.50
C SER A 23 -12.37 6.99 0.43
N LYS A 24 -11.80 7.85 1.28
CA LYS A 24 -10.96 7.48 2.42
C LYS A 24 -11.86 7.15 3.60
N TYR A 25 -11.49 6.12 4.34
CA TYR A 25 -12.16 5.69 5.56
C TYR A 25 -11.17 5.66 6.70
N LYS A 26 -11.66 5.83 7.94
CA LYS A 26 -10.90 5.53 9.15
C LYS A 26 -11.86 5.18 10.27
N ILE A 27 -11.38 4.43 11.27
CA ILE A 27 -12.15 4.13 12.47
C ILE A 27 -11.70 5.06 13.58
N LEU A 28 -12.64 5.66 14.32
CA LEU A 28 -12.37 6.46 15.51
C LEU A 28 -13.53 6.31 16.49
N ASP A 29 -13.25 6.03 17.76
CA ASP A 29 -14.24 5.81 18.82
C ASP A 29 -15.33 4.81 18.42
N ASN A 30 -14.91 3.72 17.77
CA ASN A 30 -15.80 2.68 17.22
C ASN A 30 -16.82 3.21 16.18
N LYS A 31 -16.49 4.30 15.48
CA LYS A 31 -17.28 4.85 14.38
C LYS A 31 -16.49 4.79 13.08
N LEU A 32 -17.18 4.47 11.99
CA LEU A 32 -16.63 4.56 10.64
C LEU A 32 -16.79 5.99 10.13
N LEU A 33 -15.66 6.65 9.90
CA LEU A 33 -15.60 7.98 9.30
C LEU A 33 -15.26 7.84 7.82
N VAL A 34 -15.88 8.68 6.99
CA VAL A 34 -15.62 8.76 5.56
C VAL A 34 -15.18 10.18 5.18
N ASN A 35 -14.26 10.26 4.22
CA ASN A 35 -13.81 11.47 3.57
C ASN A 35 -13.80 11.20 2.06
N SER A 36 -14.56 11.98 1.31
CA SER A 36 -14.75 11.75 -0.13
C SER A 36 -14.45 13.01 -0.92
N VAL A 37 -14.23 12.86 -2.22
CA VAL A 37 -14.04 14.00 -3.13
C VAL A 37 -15.20 15.02 -3.03
N ARG A 38 -16.42 14.55 -2.79
CA ARG A 38 -17.61 15.41 -2.67
C ARG A 38 -17.76 16.03 -1.28
N ASN A 39 -17.15 15.44 -0.25
CA ASN A 39 -17.14 15.95 1.11
C ASN A 39 -15.74 15.71 1.71
N PRO A 40 -14.83 16.70 1.56
CA PRO A 40 -13.44 16.56 1.98
C PRO A 40 -13.27 16.64 3.51
N ASN A 41 -14.35 16.85 4.26
CA ASN A 41 -14.35 16.76 5.71
C ASN A 41 -14.71 15.35 6.15
N TRP A 42 -14.08 14.89 7.23
CA TRP A 42 -14.43 13.62 7.85
C TRP A 42 -15.84 13.71 8.45
N SER A 43 -16.72 12.80 8.05
CA SER A 43 -18.05 12.64 8.63
C SER A 43 -18.33 11.18 8.96
N GLU A 44 -19.12 10.94 10.00
CA GLU A 44 -19.62 9.61 10.32
C GLU A 44 -20.48 9.07 9.17
N THR A 45 -20.35 7.78 8.86
CA THR A 45 -21.14 7.12 7.83
C THR A 45 -21.79 5.84 8.34
N SER A 46 -23.04 5.64 7.94
CA SER A 46 -23.84 4.45 8.27
C SER A 46 -23.82 3.44 7.11
N VAL A 47 -22.68 3.24 6.45
CA VAL A 47 -22.58 2.20 5.42
C VAL A 47 -22.86 0.85 6.06
N PHE A 48 -23.79 0.10 5.46
CA PHE A 48 -24.10 -1.23 5.96
C PHE A 48 -22.85 -2.12 5.87
N LEU A 49 -22.46 -2.71 7.00
CA LEU A 49 -21.23 -3.50 7.14
C LEU A 49 -21.20 -4.72 6.20
N ASP A 50 -22.36 -5.30 5.90
CA ASP A 50 -22.53 -6.39 4.93
C ASP A 50 -22.00 -6.01 3.53
N LYS A 51 -22.27 -4.79 3.07
CA LYS A 51 -21.75 -4.27 1.79
C LYS A 51 -20.26 -3.96 1.80
N LEU A 52 -19.67 -3.80 2.99
CA LEU A 52 -18.24 -3.59 3.15
C LEU A 52 -17.47 -4.92 3.18
N LEU A 53 -18.09 -5.99 3.70
CA LEU A 53 -17.50 -7.33 3.72
C LEU A 53 -17.25 -7.91 2.32
N GLU A 54 -18.05 -7.50 1.34
CA GLU A 54 -17.88 -7.90 -0.06
C GLU A 54 -16.72 -7.17 -0.76
N ARG A 55 -16.05 -6.23 -0.07
CA ARG A 55 -15.02 -5.37 -0.64
C ARG A 55 -13.67 -5.63 0.01
N GLU A 56 -12.63 -5.53 -0.80
CA GLU A 56 -11.26 -5.61 -0.30
C GLU A 56 -10.88 -4.28 0.36
N ILE A 57 -10.38 -4.38 1.59
CA ILE A 57 -9.82 -3.26 2.34
C ILE A 57 -8.37 -3.06 1.93
N MET A 58 -8.04 -1.83 1.54
CA MET A 58 -6.69 -1.44 1.16
C MET A 58 -6.17 -0.40 2.13
N ILE A 59 -5.10 -0.72 2.85
CA ILE A 59 -4.38 0.26 3.68
C ILE A 59 -3.27 0.87 2.81
N PRO A 60 -3.28 2.18 2.53
CA PRO A 60 -2.18 2.83 1.82
C PRO A 60 -0.89 2.68 2.63
N LYS A 61 0.16 2.20 1.96
CA LYS A 61 1.50 2.16 2.53
C LYS A 61 1.91 3.57 2.92
N GLN A 62 2.44 3.70 4.14
CA GLN A 62 3.04 4.94 4.61
C GLN A 62 4.55 4.82 4.46
N PHE A 63 5.19 5.86 3.94
CA PHE A 63 6.63 5.91 3.75
C PHE A 63 7.23 7.01 4.61
N THR A 64 8.40 6.75 5.18
CA THR A 64 9.20 7.72 5.92
C THR A 64 9.75 8.82 5.00
N GLU A 65 10.09 9.99 5.54
CA GLU A 65 10.69 11.06 4.74
C GLU A 65 12.02 10.63 4.10
N ASP A 66 12.81 9.79 4.78
CA ASP A 66 14.05 9.24 4.24
C ASP A 66 13.78 8.32 3.03
N GLU A 67 12.79 7.43 3.12
CA GLU A 67 12.37 6.59 1.99
C GLU A 67 11.88 7.44 0.81
N LYS A 68 11.14 8.53 1.07
CA LYS A 68 10.71 9.47 0.04
C LYS A 68 11.88 10.16 -0.64
N VAL A 69 12.85 10.65 0.14
CA VAL A 69 14.06 11.30 -0.40
C VAL A 69 14.84 10.33 -1.27
N ILE A 70 15.04 9.09 -0.82
CA ILE A 70 15.75 8.08 -1.61
C ILE A 70 14.97 7.78 -2.90
N ALA A 71 13.65 7.55 -2.82
CA ALA A 71 12.83 7.26 -3.98
C ALA A 71 12.87 8.36 -5.04
N ARG A 72 12.90 9.64 -4.64
CA ARG A 72 13.04 10.79 -5.57
C ARG A 72 14.38 10.83 -6.33
N ASN A 73 15.39 10.12 -5.83
CA ASN A 73 16.73 10.11 -6.41
C ASN A 73 17.07 8.77 -7.07
N LEU A 74 16.12 7.83 -7.15
CA LEU A 74 16.30 6.61 -7.93
C LEU A 74 16.33 6.95 -9.44
N PRO A 75 17.06 6.17 -10.26
CA PRO A 75 17.08 6.38 -11.71
C PRO A 75 15.67 6.28 -12.31
N GLU A 76 15.32 7.23 -13.20
CA GLU A 76 13.96 7.39 -13.74
C GLU A 76 13.49 6.20 -14.58
N GLU A 77 14.41 5.37 -15.09
CA GLU A 77 14.06 4.19 -15.87
C GLU A 77 13.37 3.09 -15.05
N TYR A 78 13.49 3.12 -13.72
CA TYR A 78 12.81 2.17 -12.83
C TYR A 78 11.48 2.75 -12.36
N GLU A 79 10.42 1.99 -12.56
CA GLU A 79 9.07 2.38 -12.17
C GLU A 79 8.62 1.69 -10.89
N TRP A 80 9.12 0.48 -10.64
CA TRP A 80 8.61 -0.41 -9.59
C TRP A 80 9.72 -0.81 -8.62
N ILE A 81 9.36 -0.91 -7.35
CA ILE A 81 10.22 -1.39 -6.28
C ILE A 81 9.49 -2.46 -5.47
N VAL A 82 10.21 -3.53 -5.17
CA VAL A 82 9.71 -4.68 -4.41
C VAL A 82 10.76 -5.19 -3.45
N ARG A 83 10.30 -5.90 -2.43
CA ARG A 83 11.15 -6.68 -1.54
C ARG A 83 10.94 -8.17 -1.83
N ASN A 84 12.02 -8.91 -2.05
CA ASN A 84 12.01 -10.36 -2.19
C ASN A 84 11.94 -11.06 -0.83
N LYS A 85 11.64 -12.36 -0.83
CA LYS A 85 11.53 -13.18 0.39
C LYS A 85 12.82 -13.22 1.20
N ASN A 86 13.97 -13.11 0.55
CA ASN A 86 15.29 -13.06 1.18
C ASN A 86 15.62 -11.68 1.80
N GLY A 87 14.72 -10.70 1.68
CA GLY A 87 14.88 -9.35 2.22
C GLY A 87 15.50 -8.36 1.24
N ASP A 88 15.92 -8.78 0.06
CA ASP A 88 16.54 -7.89 -0.92
C ASP A 88 15.54 -6.99 -1.61
N LEU A 89 15.98 -5.79 -1.98
CA LEU A 89 15.20 -4.85 -2.77
C LEU A 89 15.58 -4.97 -4.23
N ASN A 90 14.56 -5.02 -5.08
CA ASN A 90 14.73 -5.03 -6.52
C ASN A 90 13.95 -3.86 -7.14
N LEU A 91 14.58 -3.19 -8.10
CA LEU A 91 13.95 -2.18 -8.94
C LEU A 91 13.66 -2.77 -10.32
N PHE A 92 12.51 -2.44 -10.88
CA PHE A 92 12.06 -2.96 -12.16
C PHE A 92 11.58 -1.84 -13.09
N THR A 93 11.93 -1.94 -14.37
CA THR A 93 11.47 -1.01 -15.42
C THR A 93 10.04 -1.31 -15.89
N THR A 94 9.53 -2.53 -15.63
CA THR A 94 8.16 -2.94 -15.93
C THR A 94 7.54 -3.58 -14.69
N LYS A 95 6.20 -3.65 -14.63
CA LYS A 95 5.52 -4.25 -13.46
C LYS A 95 5.98 -5.71 -13.29
N PRO A 96 6.61 -6.06 -12.14
CA PRO A 96 7.08 -7.41 -11.90
C PRO A 96 5.94 -8.37 -11.55
N ILE A 97 6.18 -9.66 -11.70
CA ILE A 97 5.26 -10.74 -11.35
C ILE A 97 5.74 -11.40 -10.06
N LYS A 98 4.83 -11.62 -9.11
CA LYS A 98 5.14 -12.31 -7.86
C LYS A 98 5.09 -13.82 -8.04
N HIS A 99 6.15 -14.51 -7.66
CA HIS A 99 6.24 -15.96 -7.54
C HIS A 99 6.29 -16.38 -6.07
N GLU A 100 6.44 -17.69 -5.80
CA GLU A 100 6.44 -18.23 -4.44
C GLU A 100 7.63 -17.76 -3.58
N ASP A 101 8.78 -17.48 -4.21
CA ASP A 101 10.05 -17.16 -3.55
C ASP A 101 10.64 -15.80 -3.94
N ARG A 102 10.19 -15.19 -5.04
CA ARG A 102 10.71 -13.90 -5.54
C ARG A 102 9.73 -13.13 -6.42
N TRP A 103 10.06 -11.88 -6.70
CA TRP A 103 9.51 -11.10 -7.80
C TRP A 103 10.39 -11.27 -9.04
N ASP A 104 9.78 -11.43 -10.21
CA ASP A 104 10.47 -11.66 -11.47
C ASP A 104 9.92 -10.78 -12.61
N LEU A 105 10.66 -10.72 -13.71
CA LEU A 105 10.36 -9.86 -14.86
C LEU A 105 9.14 -10.35 -15.64
N SER A 106 8.30 -9.41 -16.08
CA SER A 106 7.23 -9.67 -17.05
C SER A 106 7.79 -9.66 -18.48
N ALA A 107 8.39 -10.77 -18.91
CA ALA A 107 8.86 -11.09 -20.27
C ALA A 107 9.85 -10.12 -20.98
N TYR A 108 9.90 -8.82 -20.67
CA TYR A 108 10.67 -7.78 -21.36
C TYR A 108 11.00 -6.58 -20.46
N GLY A 109 11.71 -6.78 -19.34
CA GLY A 109 12.10 -5.68 -18.44
C GLY A 109 13.56 -5.75 -17.99
N GLY A 110 14.06 -4.64 -17.46
CA GLY A 110 15.30 -4.59 -16.69
C GLY A 110 15.01 -4.74 -15.20
N CYS A 111 15.93 -5.39 -14.47
CA CYS A 111 15.92 -5.45 -13.02
C CYS A 111 17.31 -5.05 -12.50
N VAL A 112 17.34 -4.22 -11.46
CA VAL A 112 18.56 -4.01 -10.66
C VAL A 112 18.33 -4.51 -9.25
N TRP A 113 19.32 -5.25 -8.78
CA TRP A 113 19.36 -5.82 -7.44
C TRP A 113 20.12 -4.90 -6.49
N PHE A 114 19.51 -4.59 -5.36
CA PHE A 114 20.13 -3.83 -4.28
C PHE A 114 20.21 -4.70 -3.01
N CYS A 115 21.43 -5.00 -2.57
CA CYS A 115 21.71 -5.62 -1.26
C CYS A 115 21.59 -4.61 -0.11
N LEU A 116 20.57 -3.76 -0.13
CA LEU A 116 20.33 -2.73 0.89
C LEU A 116 19.06 -3.08 1.68
N SER A 117 19.11 -4.21 2.37
CA SER A 117 17.97 -4.76 3.12
C SER A 117 17.41 -3.79 4.17
N GLY A 118 18.22 -2.83 4.66
CA GLY A 118 17.84 -1.79 5.60
C GLY A 118 16.99 -0.65 5.03
N LEU A 119 17.00 -0.42 3.71
CA LEU A 119 16.18 0.63 3.08
C LEU A 119 14.76 0.16 2.83
N PHE A 120 13.81 1.09 2.64
CA PHE A 120 12.42 0.79 2.25
C PHE A 120 11.70 -0.25 3.13
N GLN A 121 11.79 -0.14 4.46
CA GLN A 121 11.09 -1.04 5.40
C GLN A 121 9.56 -0.98 5.24
N SER A 122 9.02 0.05 4.60
CA SER A 122 7.60 0.14 4.27
C SER A 122 7.17 -0.83 3.15
N ILE A 123 8.12 -1.40 2.40
CA ILE A 123 7.89 -2.38 1.34
C ILE A 123 8.20 -3.77 1.87
N GLN A 124 7.24 -4.68 1.80
CA GLN A 124 7.30 -6.00 2.43
C GLN A 124 7.13 -7.12 1.40
N TRP A 125 7.76 -8.27 1.66
CA TRP A 125 7.56 -9.47 0.82
C TRP A 125 6.09 -9.90 0.79
N THR A 126 5.34 -9.68 1.87
CA THR A 126 3.92 -10.03 1.97
C THR A 126 3.01 -9.17 1.10
N ASP A 127 3.50 -8.05 0.55
CA ASP A 127 2.73 -7.17 -0.32
C ASP A 127 2.20 -7.95 -1.54
N THR A 128 0.89 -7.90 -1.79
CA THR A 128 0.26 -8.60 -2.92
C THR A 128 0.63 -7.95 -4.25
N GLU A 129 0.81 -6.64 -4.25
CA GLU A 129 1.14 -5.82 -5.42
C GLU A 129 2.51 -5.13 -5.26
N PRO A 130 3.27 -4.97 -6.36
CA PRO A 130 4.52 -4.23 -6.35
C PRO A 130 4.26 -2.75 -6.08
N THR A 131 5.24 -2.05 -5.50
CA THR A 131 5.10 -0.62 -5.19
C THR A 131 5.57 0.20 -6.38
N LEU A 132 4.72 1.08 -6.90
CA LEU A 132 5.14 2.10 -7.87
C LEU A 132 6.01 3.12 -7.14
N ILE A 133 7.23 3.37 -7.63
CA ILE A 133 8.19 4.29 -6.99
C ILE A 133 7.59 5.69 -6.89
N ALA A 134 6.85 6.12 -7.92
CA ALA A 134 6.16 7.40 -7.92
C ALA A 134 5.11 7.55 -6.81
N ASP A 135 4.56 6.46 -6.26
CA ASP A 135 3.59 6.53 -5.15
C ASP A 135 4.26 6.77 -3.80
N ILE A 136 5.57 6.53 -3.68
CA ILE A 136 6.30 6.64 -2.41
C ILE A 136 6.35 8.09 -1.94
N TYR A 137 6.60 9.02 -2.86
CA TYR A 137 6.88 10.43 -2.56
C TYR A 137 5.74 11.40 -2.92
N LYS A 138 4.53 10.87 -3.14
CA LYS A 138 3.30 11.66 -3.32
C LYS A 138 2.88 12.41 -2.06
#